data_AF-A0A940A0V4-F1
#
_entry.id   AF-A0A940A0V4-F1
#
_cell.length_a   1.000
_cell.length_b   1.000
_cell.length_c   1.000
_cell.angle_alpha   90.00
_cell.angle_beta   90.00
_cell.angle_gamma   90.00
#
_symmetry.space_group_name_H-M   'P 1'
#
loop_
_entity.id
_entity.type
_entity.pdbx_description
1 polymer ?
#
loop_
_entity_poly.entity_id
_entity_poly.type
_entity_poly.pdbx_seq_one_letter_code
_entity_poly.pdbx_strand_id
1 'polypeptide(L)'
;MIKSDIILAIIRSKDWNELTRLFQSASNAEFRKMETMVRERVMPQLTNEEFWVAYLHLLQYRRQAFLPCILAIVGLAKAGTLDTSCKEAQEVSRWLHDNSPESVVKIVRMAVPLLTTAGQIEGFLRLFEFHDERECVAVLVKESTPYAYYALFNVLRHAADNQPLLRSACLAIMKKNDDMSFNMASLLRSYFDLNDIKSTFSLQIEPYELSYIEQSYDNFEHILKGKRPKL
;
A
#
# COMPACT_ATOMS: atom_id res chain seq x y z
N MET A 1 -18.66 20.61 -22.58
CA MET A 1 -17.81 19.58 -21.95
C MET A 1 -16.97 20.27 -20.87
N ILE A 2 -17.17 19.92 -19.60
CA ILE A 2 -16.40 20.50 -18.49
C ILE A 2 -14.93 20.11 -18.67
N LYS A 3 -14.02 21.07 -18.52
CA LYS A 3 -12.57 20.86 -18.64
C LYS A 3 -12.00 20.45 -17.28
N SER A 4 -10.96 19.62 -17.28
CA SER A 4 -10.25 19.21 -16.05
C SER A 4 -9.77 20.41 -15.23
N ASP A 5 -9.40 21.49 -15.90
CA ASP A 5 -8.88 22.71 -15.28
C ASP A 5 -9.92 23.41 -14.41
N ILE A 6 -11.21 23.30 -14.76
CA ILE A 6 -12.32 23.86 -13.96
C ILE A 6 -12.44 23.09 -12.65
N ILE A 7 -12.45 21.75 -12.71
CA ILE A 7 -12.54 20.90 -11.53
C ILE A 7 -11.31 21.09 -10.63
N LEU A 8 -10.12 21.15 -11.25
CA LEU A 8 -8.87 21.41 -10.52
C LEU A 8 -8.89 22.77 -9.83
N ALA A 9 -9.38 23.82 -10.49
CA ALA A 9 -9.51 25.15 -9.89
C ALA A 9 -10.47 25.14 -8.69
N ILE A 10 -11.61 24.46 -8.80
CA ILE A 10 -12.59 24.32 -7.70
C ILE A 10 -11.98 23.58 -6.50
N ILE A 11 -11.23 22.51 -6.74
CA ILE A 11 -10.53 21.75 -5.68
C ILE A 11 -9.48 22.63 -4.99
N ARG A 12 -8.67 23.37 -5.77
CA ARG A 12 -7.63 24.26 -5.23
C ARG A 12 -8.20 25.44 -4.46
N SER A 13 -9.36 25.96 -4.86
CA SER A 13 -10.09 26.98 -4.10
C SER A 13 -10.82 26.41 -2.89
N LYS A 14 -10.76 25.09 -2.65
CA LYS A 14 -11.46 24.37 -1.57
C LYS A 14 -12.97 24.64 -1.57
N ASP A 15 -13.57 24.87 -2.75
CA ASP A 15 -15.01 25.11 -2.91
C ASP A 15 -15.78 23.79 -3.13
N TRP A 16 -15.92 23.02 -2.05
CA TRP A 16 -16.56 21.70 -2.08
C TRP A 16 -18.06 21.76 -2.39
N ASN A 17 -18.71 22.90 -2.10
CA ASN A 17 -20.11 23.12 -2.42
C ASN A 17 -20.32 23.28 -3.92
N GLU A 18 -19.45 24.04 -4.60
CA GLU A 18 -19.45 24.13 -6.05
C GLU A 18 -19.13 22.79 -6.69
N LEU A 19 -18.15 22.04 -6.18
CA LEU A 19 -17.82 20.70 -6.69
C LEU A 19 -19.02 19.75 -6.60
N THR A 20 -19.73 19.78 -5.47
CA THR A 20 -20.92 18.96 -5.23
C THR A 20 -22.06 19.34 -6.17
N ARG A 21 -22.35 20.64 -6.32
CA ARG A 21 -23.37 21.14 -7.26
C ARG A 21 -23.04 20.73 -8.70
N LEU A 22 -21.77 20.82 -9.08
CA LEU A 22 -21.30 20.39 -10.40
C LEU A 22 -21.63 18.91 -10.64
N PHE A 23 -21.30 18.03 -9.69
CA PHE A 23 -21.59 16.60 -9.83
C PHE A 23 -23.08 16.26 -9.78
N GLN A 24 -23.88 16.97 -8.98
CA GLN A 24 -25.33 16.77 -8.88
C GLN A 24 -26.07 17.23 -10.13
N SER A 25 -25.58 18.28 -10.80
CA SER A 25 -26.17 18.79 -12.03
C SER A 25 -25.94 17.89 -13.25
N ALA A 26 -25.05 16.90 -13.13
CA ALA A 26 -24.65 16.01 -14.20
C ALA A 26 -25.66 14.88 -14.45
N SER A 27 -25.90 14.54 -15.71
CA SER A 27 -26.49 13.23 -16.03
C SER A 27 -25.55 12.09 -15.63
N ASN A 28 -26.08 10.86 -15.51
CA ASN A 28 -25.25 9.68 -15.20
C ASN A 28 -24.07 9.48 -16.17
N ALA A 29 -24.27 9.76 -17.46
CA ALA A 29 -23.22 9.63 -18.47
C ALA A 29 -22.15 10.72 -18.31
N GLU A 30 -22.55 11.95 -17.98
CA GLU A 30 -21.62 13.06 -17.72
C GLU A 30 -20.86 12.86 -16.42
N PHE A 31 -21.53 12.39 -15.37
CA PHE A 31 -20.90 12.07 -14.10
C PHE A 31 -19.80 11.04 -14.27
N ARG A 32 -20.03 9.94 -15.01
CA ARG A 32 -18.97 8.94 -15.28
C ARG A 32 -17.78 9.54 -16.02
N LYS A 33 -18.02 10.47 -16.96
CA LYS A 33 -16.92 11.19 -17.65
C LYS A 33 -16.15 12.08 -16.69
N MET A 34 -16.85 12.78 -15.79
CA MET A 34 -16.24 13.62 -14.77
C MET A 34 -15.47 12.79 -13.74
N GLU A 35 -16.01 11.67 -13.28
CA GLU A 35 -15.35 10.72 -12.38
C GLU A 35 -14.02 10.24 -12.96
N THR A 36 -14.03 9.77 -14.22
CA THR A 36 -12.81 9.38 -14.94
C THR A 36 -11.83 10.55 -15.06
N MET A 37 -12.33 11.75 -15.39
CA MET A 37 -11.49 12.95 -15.50
C MET A 37 -10.86 13.34 -14.17
N VAL A 38 -11.59 13.28 -13.07
CA VAL A 38 -11.09 13.53 -11.71
C VAL A 38 -9.95 12.56 -11.42
N ARG A 39 -10.19 11.26 -11.60
CA ARG A 39 -9.22 10.21 -11.30
C ARG A 39 -7.95 10.30 -12.14
N GLU A 40 -8.08 10.52 -13.45
CA GLU A 40 -6.97 10.36 -14.39
C GLU A 40 -6.26 11.67 -14.71
N ARG A 41 -6.91 12.82 -14.50
CA ARG A 41 -6.35 14.14 -14.87
C ARG A 41 -6.27 15.12 -13.71
N VAL A 42 -7.22 15.10 -12.77
CA VAL A 42 -7.23 16.10 -11.69
C VAL A 42 -6.38 15.65 -10.51
N MET A 43 -6.69 14.47 -9.94
CA MET A 43 -5.99 13.93 -8.76
C MET A 43 -4.46 13.85 -8.95
N PRO A 44 -3.93 13.44 -10.12
CA PRO A 44 -2.47 13.37 -10.32
C PRO A 44 -1.75 14.73 -10.33
N GLN A 45 -2.46 15.85 -10.41
CA GLN A 45 -1.90 17.21 -10.43
C GLN A 45 -1.86 17.88 -9.05
N LEU A 46 -2.37 17.20 -8.03
CA LEU A 46 -2.47 17.73 -6.67
C LEU A 46 -1.16 17.52 -5.91
N THR A 47 -0.81 18.47 -5.06
CA THR A 47 0.20 18.30 -4.01
C THR A 47 -0.28 17.30 -2.94
N ASN A 48 0.60 16.89 -2.03
CA ASN A 48 0.22 15.91 -0.99
C ASN A 48 -0.96 16.38 -0.12
N GLU A 49 -0.94 17.63 0.37
CA GLU A 49 -2.06 18.20 1.15
C GLU A 49 -3.35 18.22 0.32
N GLU A 50 -3.30 18.83 -0.87
CA GLU A 50 -4.46 18.95 -1.75
C GLU A 50 -5.05 17.58 -2.09
N PHE A 51 -4.20 16.58 -2.32
CA PHE A 51 -4.60 15.21 -2.64
C PHE A 51 -5.44 14.61 -1.51
N TRP A 52 -4.94 14.61 -0.27
CA TRP A 52 -5.64 13.99 0.85
C TRP A 52 -6.96 14.69 1.18
N VAL A 53 -6.96 16.03 1.14
CA VAL A 53 -8.18 16.83 1.34
C VAL A 53 -9.21 16.54 0.25
N ALA A 54 -8.80 16.59 -1.03
CA ALA A 54 -9.70 16.29 -2.14
C ALA A 54 -10.23 14.86 -2.06
N TYR A 55 -9.36 13.90 -1.75
CA TYR A 55 -9.74 12.49 -1.64
C TYR A 55 -10.80 12.28 -0.56
N LEU A 56 -10.67 12.91 0.62
CA LEU A 56 -11.69 12.86 1.68
C LEU A 56 -13.05 13.35 1.17
N HIS A 57 -13.10 14.54 0.57
CA HIS A 57 -14.36 15.12 0.09
C HIS A 57 -15.00 14.29 -1.02
N LEU A 58 -14.20 13.72 -1.92
CA LEU A 58 -14.68 12.83 -2.97
C LEU A 58 -15.24 11.52 -2.39
N LEU A 59 -14.59 10.95 -1.38
CA LEU A 59 -15.09 9.77 -0.67
C LEU A 59 -16.40 10.04 0.06
N GLN A 60 -16.52 11.20 0.72
CA GLN A 60 -17.74 11.64 1.40
C GLN A 60 -18.90 11.85 0.43
N TYR A 61 -18.64 12.39 -0.77
CA TYR A 61 -19.67 12.57 -1.78
C TYR A 61 -20.15 11.24 -2.36
N ARG A 62 -19.24 10.40 -2.88
CA ARG A 62 -19.60 9.10 -3.48
C ARG A 62 -18.45 8.10 -3.41
N ARG A 63 -18.22 7.54 -2.22
CA ARG A 63 -17.19 6.53 -1.90
C ARG A 63 -16.91 5.53 -3.02
N GLN A 64 -17.92 4.80 -3.50
CA GLN A 64 -17.70 3.72 -4.47
C GLN A 64 -17.12 4.21 -5.82
N ALA A 65 -17.48 5.42 -6.25
CA ALA A 65 -16.98 6.02 -7.48
C ALA A 65 -15.55 6.52 -7.32
N PHE A 66 -15.23 7.08 -6.14
CA PHE A 66 -13.97 7.77 -5.93
C PHE A 66 -12.91 6.96 -5.19
N LEU A 67 -13.22 5.79 -4.65
CA LEU A 67 -12.24 4.87 -4.04
C LEU A 67 -10.99 4.65 -4.94
N PRO A 68 -11.13 4.45 -6.26
CA PRO A 68 -9.97 4.26 -7.14
C PRO A 68 -9.10 5.51 -7.32
N CYS A 69 -9.50 6.69 -6.84
CA CYS A 69 -8.66 7.90 -6.87
C CYS A 69 -7.39 7.76 -6.02
N ILE A 70 -7.34 6.81 -5.09
CA ILE A 70 -6.09 6.48 -4.39
C ILE A 70 -4.97 6.13 -5.38
N LEU A 71 -5.27 5.60 -6.56
CA LEU A 71 -4.24 5.24 -7.56
C LEU A 71 -3.40 6.45 -8.00
N ALA A 72 -3.92 7.68 -7.86
CA ALA A 72 -3.16 8.88 -8.20
C ALA A 72 -1.98 9.16 -7.25
N ILE A 73 -1.88 8.47 -6.09
CA ILE A 73 -0.70 8.55 -5.23
C ILE A 73 0.60 8.14 -5.95
N VAL A 74 0.52 7.38 -7.05
CA VAL A 74 1.71 6.96 -7.80
C VAL A 74 2.59 8.14 -8.22
N GLY A 75 1.98 9.30 -8.53
CA GLY A 75 2.71 10.52 -8.85
C GLY A 75 3.50 11.04 -7.64
N LEU A 76 2.82 11.15 -6.50
CA LEU A 76 3.42 11.58 -5.23
C LEU A 76 4.51 10.60 -4.74
N ALA A 77 4.25 9.29 -4.87
CA ALA A 77 5.16 8.23 -4.45
C ALA A 77 6.47 8.30 -5.24
N LYS A 78 6.38 8.36 -6.57
CA LYS A 78 7.55 8.48 -7.47
C LYS A 78 8.30 9.78 -7.30
N ALA A 79 7.60 10.88 -7.01
CA ALA A 79 8.22 12.17 -6.72
C ALA A 79 8.87 12.25 -5.33
N GLY A 80 8.64 11.26 -4.45
CA GLY A 80 9.10 11.28 -3.07
C GLY A 80 8.39 12.30 -2.18
N THR A 81 7.25 12.83 -2.63
CA THR A 81 6.47 13.87 -1.91
C THR A 81 5.26 13.29 -1.19
N LEU A 82 5.02 11.99 -1.29
CA LEU A 82 3.95 11.29 -0.59
C LEU A 82 4.24 11.25 0.91
N ASP A 83 3.42 11.96 1.68
CA ASP A 83 3.48 11.99 3.14
C ASP A 83 2.15 11.50 3.72
N THR A 84 2.19 10.35 4.39
CA THR A 84 1.05 9.71 5.08
C THR A 84 0.97 10.08 6.56
N SER A 85 1.94 10.84 7.08
CA SER A 85 1.95 11.31 8.47
C SER A 85 1.22 12.65 8.66
N CYS A 86 0.95 13.37 7.57
CA CYS A 86 0.20 14.62 7.59
C CYS A 86 -1.22 14.46 8.15
N LYS A 87 -1.75 15.55 8.70
CA LYS A 87 -3.06 15.59 9.35
C LYS A 87 -4.19 15.20 8.40
N GLU A 88 -4.09 15.60 7.14
CA GLU A 88 -5.09 15.39 6.10
C GLU A 88 -5.21 13.90 5.74
N ALA A 89 -4.09 13.18 5.68
CA ALA A 89 -4.09 11.73 5.51
C ALA A 89 -4.77 11.03 6.70
N GLN A 90 -4.45 11.47 7.93
CA GLN A 90 -5.05 10.94 9.16
C GLN A 90 -6.56 11.19 9.22
N GLU A 91 -7.04 12.32 8.70
CA GLU A 91 -8.48 12.60 8.56
C GLU A 91 -9.17 11.63 7.60
N VAL A 92 -8.53 11.27 6.47
CA VAL A 92 -9.03 10.24 5.55
C VAL A 92 -9.14 8.88 6.25
N SER A 93 -8.08 8.48 6.94
CA SER A 93 -8.07 7.20 7.68
C SER A 93 -9.17 7.14 8.72
N ARG A 94 -9.29 8.17 9.58
CA ARG A 94 -10.33 8.26 10.61
C ARG A 94 -11.72 8.17 10.00
N TRP A 95 -11.99 8.94 8.95
CA TRP A 95 -13.29 8.92 8.29
C TRP A 95 -13.63 7.54 7.72
N LEU A 96 -12.65 6.85 7.11
CA LEU A 96 -12.84 5.50 6.59
C LEU A 96 -13.11 4.49 7.70
N HIS A 97 -12.40 4.55 8.82
CA HIS A 97 -12.68 3.68 9.96
C HIS A 97 -14.07 3.92 10.56
N ASP A 98 -14.50 5.17 10.65
CA ASP A 98 -15.81 5.50 11.24
C ASP A 98 -16.99 5.15 10.31
N ASN A 99 -16.80 5.24 8.99
CA ASN A 99 -17.91 5.19 8.02
C ASN A 99 -17.84 4.00 7.06
N SER A 100 -16.69 3.35 6.94
CA SER A 100 -16.37 2.41 5.86
C SER A 100 -15.12 1.52 6.12
N PRO A 101 -15.04 0.77 7.24
CA PRO A 101 -13.88 -0.08 7.52
C PRO A 101 -13.50 -1.03 6.37
N GLU A 102 -14.50 -1.55 5.66
CA GLU A 102 -14.29 -2.52 4.57
C GLU A 102 -13.58 -1.94 3.32
N SER A 103 -13.47 -0.60 3.23
CA SER A 103 -12.76 0.07 2.15
C SER A 103 -11.26 0.17 2.41
N VAL A 104 -10.82 0.06 3.67
CA VAL A 104 -9.40 0.17 4.05
C VAL A 104 -8.56 -0.84 3.30
N VAL A 105 -8.92 -2.13 3.39
CA VAL A 105 -8.18 -3.22 2.72
C VAL A 105 -8.13 -3.02 1.20
N LYS A 106 -9.19 -2.47 0.60
CA LYS A 106 -9.24 -2.18 -0.85
C LYS A 106 -8.30 -1.05 -1.23
N ILE A 107 -8.28 0.02 -0.44
CA ILE A 107 -7.39 1.17 -0.63
C ILE A 107 -5.93 0.73 -0.52
N VAL A 108 -5.57 0.03 0.56
CA VAL A 108 -4.18 -0.43 0.75
C VAL A 108 -3.77 -1.38 -0.38
N ARG A 109 -4.64 -2.30 -0.79
CA ARG A 109 -4.37 -3.21 -1.92
C ARG A 109 -4.16 -2.50 -3.24
N MET A 110 -4.88 -1.42 -3.50
CA MET A 110 -4.69 -0.60 -4.70
C MET A 110 -3.40 0.24 -4.61
N ALA A 111 -3.05 0.70 -3.40
CA ALA A 111 -1.93 1.60 -3.16
C ALA A 111 -0.58 0.89 -3.14
N VAL A 112 -0.45 -0.24 -2.44
CA VAL A 112 0.84 -0.93 -2.20
C VAL A 112 1.65 -1.17 -3.48
N PRO A 113 1.08 -1.63 -4.61
CA PRO A 113 1.84 -1.83 -5.85
C PRO A 113 2.45 -0.55 -6.44
N LEU A 114 1.97 0.62 -6.02
CA LEU A 114 2.37 1.94 -6.54
C LEU A 114 3.44 2.61 -5.68
N LEU A 115 3.69 2.09 -4.48
CA LEU A 115 4.66 2.64 -3.53
C LEU A 115 6.07 2.20 -3.92
N THR A 116 7.01 3.14 -3.83
CA THR A 116 8.36 3.00 -4.40
C THR A 116 9.46 2.87 -3.35
N THR A 117 9.10 2.87 -2.06
CA THR A 117 10.05 2.71 -0.94
C THR A 117 9.42 1.90 0.19
N ALA A 118 10.26 1.27 1.03
CA ALA A 118 9.81 0.58 2.24
C ALA A 118 9.06 1.53 3.19
N GLY A 119 9.59 2.74 3.43
CA GLY A 119 8.98 3.72 4.31
C GLY A 119 7.59 4.19 3.85
N GLN A 120 7.32 4.24 2.55
CA GLN A 120 5.98 4.52 2.03
C GLN A 120 4.99 3.40 2.33
N ILE A 121 5.40 2.13 2.16
CA ILE A 121 4.54 0.98 2.49
C ILE A 121 4.24 0.99 3.98
N GLU A 122 5.26 1.10 4.83
CA GLU A 122 5.09 1.19 6.29
C GLU A 122 4.21 2.37 6.69
N GLY A 123 4.39 3.53 6.06
CA GLY A 123 3.55 4.71 6.26
C GLY A 123 2.08 4.43 5.95
N PHE A 124 1.78 3.71 4.86
CA PHE A 124 0.42 3.29 4.51
C PHE A 124 -0.16 2.28 5.49
N LEU A 125 0.62 1.26 5.89
CA LEU A 125 0.17 0.25 6.86
C LEU A 125 -0.14 0.89 8.22
N ARG A 126 0.69 1.84 8.67
CA ARG A 126 0.45 2.62 9.89
C ARG A 126 -0.73 3.58 9.76
N LEU A 127 -0.88 4.24 8.61
CA LEU A 127 -1.98 5.19 8.40
C LEU A 127 -3.33 4.49 8.52
N PHE A 128 -3.46 3.32 7.89
CA PHE A 128 -4.75 2.67 7.74
C PHE A 128 -5.06 1.60 8.78
N GLU A 129 -4.10 1.16 9.58
CA GLU A 129 -4.25 0.19 10.68
C GLU A 129 -5.21 -0.98 10.39
N PHE A 130 -4.66 -2.14 10.06
CA PHE A 130 -5.48 -3.34 9.85
C PHE A 130 -6.02 -3.86 11.19
N HIS A 131 -7.32 -4.18 11.23
CA HIS A 131 -7.92 -4.85 12.40
C HIS A 131 -7.44 -6.29 12.58
N ASP A 132 -7.13 -6.96 11.48
CA ASP A 132 -6.61 -8.33 11.46
C ASP A 132 -5.29 -8.37 10.68
N GLU A 133 -4.21 -8.80 11.35
CA GLU A 133 -2.89 -9.00 10.76
C GLU A 133 -2.94 -9.90 9.53
N ARG A 134 -3.89 -10.85 9.48
CA ARG A 134 -4.10 -11.75 8.33
C ARG A 134 -4.49 -11.00 7.08
N GLU A 135 -5.24 -9.90 7.20
CA GLU A 135 -5.62 -9.08 6.05
C GLU A 135 -4.42 -8.32 5.51
N CYS A 136 -3.58 -7.78 6.41
CA CYS A 136 -2.33 -7.11 6.05
C CYS A 136 -1.39 -8.09 5.31
N VAL A 137 -1.17 -9.27 5.89
CA VAL A 137 -0.39 -10.35 5.28
C VAL A 137 -0.99 -10.75 3.92
N ALA A 138 -2.30 -10.90 3.81
CA ALA A 138 -2.96 -11.27 2.55
C ALA A 138 -2.84 -10.22 1.44
N VAL A 139 -2.66 -8.94 1.79
CA VAL A 139 -2.32 -7.88 0.84
C VAL A 139 -0.86 -8.01 0.42
N LEU A 140 0.07 -8.03 1.38
CA LEU A 140 1.51 -7.99 1.10
C LEU A 140 2.03 -9.25 0.42
N VAL A 141 1.51 -10.43 0.78
CA VAL A 141 1.90 -11.72 0.18
C VAL A 141 1.61 -11.77 -1.31
N LYS A 142 0.68 -10.99 -1.85
CA LYS A 142 0.39 -10.96 -3.30
C LYS A 142 1.45 -10.22 -4.10
N GLU A 143 2.18 -9.32 -3.46
CA GLU A 143 3.18 -8.46 -4.10
C GLU A 143 4.53 -9.15 -4.16
N SER A 144 5.26 -8.98 -5.26
CA SER A 144 6.58 -9.60 -5.48
C SER A 144 7.70 -8.57 -5.56
N THR A 145 7.55 -7.45 -4.83
CA THR A 145 8.56 -6.40 -4.76
C THR A 145 9.40 -6.54 -3.49
N PRO A 146 10.69 -6.16 -3.49
CA PRO A 146 11.51 -6.19 -2.28
C PRO A 146 10.94 -5.36 -1.14
N TYR A 147 10.33 -4.21 -1.44
CA TYR A 147 9.71 -3.35 -0.43
C TYR A 147 8.51 -4.03 0.24
N ALA A 148 7.65 -4.70 -0.54
CA ALA A 148 6.51 -5.42 0.02
C ALA A 148 6.96 -6.64 0.84
N TYR A 149 8.03 -7.33 0.42
CA TYR A 149 8.62 -8.40 1.21
C TYR A 149 9.26 -7.93 2.51
N TYR A 150 9.90 -6.77 2.52
CA TYR A 150 10.40 -6.18 3.75
C TYR A 150 9.26 -5.82 4.72
N ALA A 151 8.21 -5.16 4.21
CA ALA A 151 7.03 -4.86 5.02
C ALA A 151 6.35 -6.14 5.53
N LEU A 152 6.23 -7.17 4.71
CA LEU A 152 5.69 -8.47 5.10
C LEU A 152 6.51 -9.11 6.20
N PHE A 153 7.84 -9.10 6.06
CA PHE A 153 8.76 -9.61 7.07
C PHE A 153 8.53 -8.92 8.42
N ASN A 154 8.45 -7.59 8.43
CA ASN A 154 8.21 -6.82 9.65
C ASN A 154 6.84 -7.14 10.28
N VAL A 155 5.78 -7.26 9.48
CA VAL A 155 4.45 -7.67 9.97
C VAL A 155 4.51 -9.07 10.60
N LEU A 156 5.15 -10.03 9.94
CA LEU A 156 5.26 -11.41 10.45
C LEU A 156 6.13 -11.50 11.72
N ARG A 157 7.12 -10.62 11.87
CA ARG A 157 7.92 -10.52 13.11
C ARG A 157 7.07 -10.13 14.32
N HIS A 158 6.12 -9.22 14.14
CA HIS A 158 5.17 -8.87 15.20
C HIS A 158 4.19 -10.02 15.50
N ALA A 159 3.92 -10.87 14.51
CA ALA A 159 3.08 -12.05 14.63
C ALA A 159 3.89 -13.37 14.82
N ALA A 160 5.10 -13.33 15.39
CA ALA A 160 6.02 -14.47 15.46
C ALA A 160 5.44 -15.72 16.17
N ASP A 161 4.51 -15.52 17.10
CA ASP A 161 3.85 -16.61 17.83
C ASP A 161 2.72 -17.28 17.02
N ASN A 162 2.30 -16.67 15.89
CA ASN A 162 1.21 -17.14 15.06
C ASN A 162 1.70 -18.09 13.96
N GLN A 163 2.16 -19.27 14.38
CA GLN A 163 2.68 -20.32 13.48
C GLN A 163 1.79 -20.64 12.27
N PRO A 164 0.45 -20.75 12.40
CA PRO A 164 -0.42 -20.95 11.24
C PRO A 164 -0.33 -19.82 10.20
N LEU A 165 -0.26 -18.57 10.63
CA LEU A 165 -0.13 -17.41 9.74
C LEU A 165 1.22 -17.42 9.03
N LEU A 166 2.31 -17.60 9.77
CA LEU A 166 3.68 -17.68 9.23
C LEU A 166 3.79 -18.76 8.15
N ARG A 167 3.29 -19.96 8.45
CA ARG A 167 3.27 -21.09 7.50
C ARG A 167 2.42 -20.77 6.27
N SER A 168 1.24 -20.19 6.45
CA SER A 168 0.36 -19.84 5.34
C SER A 168 0.99 -18.80 4.41
N ALA A 169 1.67 -17.79 4.97
CA ALA A 169 2.38 -16.76 4.23
C ALA A 169 3.56 -17.37 3.44
N CYS A 170 4.40 -18.18 4.09
CA CYS A 170 5.52 -18.85 3.44
C CYS A 170 5.07 -19.72 2.25
N LEU A 171 4.04 -20.55 2.45
CA LEU A 171 3.49 -21.40 1.37
C LEU A 171 2.88 -20.58 0.23
N ALA A 172 2.22 -19.46 0.54
CA ALA A 172 1.65 -18.58 -0.48
C ALA A 172 2.73 -17.89 -1.31
N ILE A 173 3.84 -17.48 -0.70
CA ILE A 173 5.00 -16.92 -1.42
C ILE A 173 5.61 -17.99 -2.35
N MET A 174 5.82 -19.21 -1.86
CA MET A 174 6.38 -20.31 -2.67
C MET A 174 5.57 -20.62 -3.94
N LYS A 175 4.24 -20.42 -3.89
CA LYS A 175 3.35 -20.66 -5.05
C LYS A 175 3.59 -19.70 -6.22
N LYS A 176 4.28 -18.58 -6.02
CA LYS A 176 4.55 -17.60 -7.09
C LYS A 176 5.59 -18.07 -8.09
N ASN A 177 6.42 -19.05 -7.70
CA ASN A 177 7.36 -19.72 -8.57
C ASN A 177 8.37 -18.78 -9.29
N ASP A 178 8.89 -17.79 -8.56
CA ASP A 178 9.99 -16.92 -9.00
C ASP A 178 11.12 -16.90 -7.96
N ASP A 179 12.35 -16.61 -8.40
CA ASP A 179 13.55 -16.71 -7.57
C ASP A 179 13.50 -15.83 -6.31
N MET A 180 12.96 -14.60 -6.43
CA MET A 180 12.88 -13.68 -5.30
C MET A 180 11.87 -14.16 -4.25
N SER A 181 10.73 -14.68 -4.70
CA SER A 181 9.75 -15.34 -3.83
C SER A 181 10.35 -16.56 -3.14
N PHE A 182 11.13 -17.40 -3.84
CA PHE A 182 11.81 -18.53 -3.20
C PHE A 182 12.86 -18.10 -2.18
N ASN A 183 13.63 -17.03 -2.46
CA ASN A 183 14.57 -16.45 -1.50
C ASN A 183 13.83 -15.91 -0.27
N MET A 184 12.71 -15.21 -0.46
CA MET A 184 11.88 -14.72 0.64
C MET A 184 11.29 -15.86 1.47
N ALA A 185 10.78 -16.91 0.84
CA ALA A 185 10.27 -18.09 1.54
C ALA A 185 11.37 -18.81 2.33
N SER A 186 12.57 -18.91 1.76
CA SER A 186 13.74 -19.43 2.47
C SER A 186 14.07 -18.58 3.70
N LEU A 187 13.99 -17.25 3.56
CA LEU A 187 14.22 -16.32 4.66
C LEU A 187 13.22 -16.50 5.78
N LEU A 188 11.92 -16.55 5.45
CA LEU A 188 10.88 -16.81 6.45
C LEU A 188 11.08 -18.17 7.13
N ARG A 189 11.40 -19.21 6.37
CA ARG A 189 11.64 -20.54 6.93
C ARG A 189 12.78 -20.53 7.95
N SER A 190 13.93 -19.94 7.60
CA SER A 190 15.09 -19.87 8.48
C SER A 190 14.85 -18.97 9.69
N TYR A 191 14.20 -17.83 9.50
CA TYR A 191 14.00 -16.85 10.57
C TYR A 191 12.96 -17.31 11.60
N PHE A 192 11.87 -17.94 11.16
CA PHE A 192 10.76 -18.37 12.02
C PHE A 192 10.81 -19.87 12.39
N ASP A 193 11.89 -20.56 12.06
CA ASP A 193 12.10 -21.99 12.34
C ASP A 193 11.00 -22.90 11.76
N LEU A 194 10.54 -22.61 10.53
CA LEU A 194 9.45 -23.36 9.84
C LEU A 194 9.97 -24.68 9.23
N ASN A 195 10.61 -25.52 10.04
CA ASN A 195 11.32 -26.74 9.62
C ASN A 195 10.44 -27.82 8.97
N ASP A 196 9.13 -27.73 9.18
CA ASP A 196 8.13 -28.64 8.63
C ASP A 196 7.75 -28.33 7.16
N ILE A 197 8.19 -27.19 6.63
CA ILE A 197 8.02 -26.83 5.21
C ILE A 197 9.10 -27.53 4.37
N LYS A 198 8.71 -28.63 3.74
CA LYS A 198 9.56 -29.41 2.84
C LYS A 198 9.76 -28.69 1.51
N SER A 199 10.92 -28.07 1.33
CA SER A 199 11.38 -27.56 0.03
C SER A 199 12.90 -27.45 -0.01
N THR A 200 13.47 -27.55 -1.21
CA THR A 200 14.88 -27.34 -1.47
C THR A 200 15.09 -25.87 -1.79
N PHE A 201 15.65 -25.11 -0.84
CA PHE A 201 15.98 -23.72 -1.04
C PHE A 201 17.46 -23.56 -1.42
N SER A 202 17.72 -22.82 -2.50
CA SER A 202 19.09 -22.49 -2.92
C SER A 202 19.76 -21.49 -1.96
N LEU A 203 18.96 -20.59 -1.38
CA LEU A 203 19.41 -19.68 -0.34
C LEU A 203 19.53 -20.47 0.98
N GLN A 204 20.68 -20.38 1.63
CA GLN A 204 20.93 -20.97 2.94
C GLN A 204 21.35 -19.83 3.86
N ILE A 205 20.53 -19.47 4.84
CA ILE A 205 20.78 -18.32 5.71
C ILE A 205 21.52 -18.77 6.97
N GLU A 206 22.65 -18.13 7.24
CA GLU A 206 23.45 -18.36 8.44
C GLU A 206 22.89 -17.58 9.64
N PRO A 207 23.09 -18.05 10.88
CA PRO A 207 22.51 -17.41 12.07
C PRO A 207 22.84 -15.93 12.22
N TYR A 208 24.06 -15.50 11.88
CA TYR A 208 24.47 -14.10 11.97
C TYR A 208 23.77 -13.20 10.93
N GLU A 209 23.35 -13.76 9.80
CA GLU A 209 22.64 -13.02 8.75
C GLU A 209 21.21 -12.69 9.19
N LEU A 210 20.61 -13.46 10.10
CA LEU A 210 19.30 -13.16 10.68
C LEU A 210 19.32 -11.85 11.47
N SER A 211 20.36 -11.61 12.27
CA SER A 211 20.51 -10.34 12.98
C SER A 211 20.86 -9.18 12.04
N TYR A 212 21.50 -9.47 10.90
CA TYR A 212 21.87 -8.46 9.89
C TYR A 212 20.64 -7.91 9.16
N ILE A 213 19.72 -8.78 8.71
CA ILE A 213 18.52 -8.38 7.95
C ILE A 213 17.54 -7.53 8.76
N GLU A 214 17.57 -7.59 10.09
CA GLU A 214 16.68 -6.82 10.94
C GLU A 214 17.03 -5.34 11.01
N GLN A 215 18.29 -4.97 10.70
CA GLN A 215 18.82 -3.64 11.00
C GLN A 215 18.34 -2.58 10.00
N SER A 216 18.11 -2.95 8.75
CA SER A 216 17.69 -2.01 7.70
C SER A 216 17.06 -2.72 6.51
N TYR A 217 16.29 -1.95 5.73
CA TYR A 217 15.80 -2.40 4.43
C TYR A 217 16.94 -2.82 3.51
N ASP A 218 18.05 -2.08 3.47
CA ASP A 218 19.18 -2.36 2.58
C ASP A 218 19.83 -3.71 2.91
N ASN A 219 19.96 -4.04 4.21
CA ASN A 219 20.49 -5.31 4.65
C ASN A 219 19.57 -6.47 4.27
N PHE A 220 18.27 -6.30 4.47
CA PHE A 220 17.26 -7.26 4.05
C PHE A 220 17.27 -7.46 2.53
N GLU A 221 17.29 -6.39 1.75
CA GLU A 221 17.30 -6.45 0.28
C GLU A 221 18.56 -7.15 -0.25
N HIS A 222 19.71 -6.91 0.39
CA HIS A 222 20.98 -7.53 0.05
C HIS A 222 20.90 -9.06 0.16
N ILE A 223 20.38 -9.59 1.28
CA ILE A 223 20.18 -11.02 1.49
C ILE A 223 19.10 -11.58 0.55
N LEU A 224 17.99 -10.86 0.37
CA LEU A 224 16.89 -11.26 -0.51
C LEU A 224 17.36 -11.45 -1.97
N LYS A 225 18.31 -10.62 -2.42
CA LYS A 225 18.96 -10.73 -3.74
C LYS A 225 20.05 -11.81 -3.80
N GLY A 226 20.19 -12.64 -2.75
CA GLY A 226 21.18 -13.71 -2.66
C GLY A 226 22.61 -13.24 -2.44
N LYS A 227 22.83 -11.98 -2.03
CA LYS A 227 24.16 -11.46 -1.76
C LYS A 227 24.51 -11.65 -0.29
N ARG A 228 25.75 -12.07 0.00
CA ARG A 228 26.24 -12.27 1.37
C ARG A 228 26.78 -10.96 1.97
N PRO A 229 26.62 -10.71 3.29
CA PRO A 229 27.23 -9.56 3.94
C PRO A 229 28.76 -9.59 3.74
N LYS A 230 29.36 -8.43 3.48
CA LYS A 230 30.83 -8.29 3.52
C LYS A 230 31.19 -7.98 4.96
N LEU A 231 31.82 -8.95 5.63
CA LEU A 231 32.40 -8.77 6.96
C LEU A 231 33.61 -7.84 6.91
#